data_AF-A0A9E3I271-F1
#
_entry.id   AF-A0A9E3I271-F1
#
_cell.length_a   1.000
_cell.length_b   1.000
_cell.length_c   1.000
_cell.angle_alpha   90.00
_cell.angle_beta   90.00
_cell.angle_gamma   90.00
#
_symmetry.space_group_name_H-M   'P 1'
#
loop_
_entity.id
_entity.type
_entity.pdbx_description
1 polymer ?
#
loop_
_entity_poly.entity_id
_entity_poly.type
_entity_poly.pdbx_seq_one_letter_code
_entity_poly.pdbx_strand_id
1 'polypeptide(L)'
;MNRRQKSILKDFAIVIVITAIAVVAMINFKDWVNRSEAMRAMEHLRRRVGQYRDEHGSVPPKSWVDRQRENLPGNIRLGNLQYRARWITFESTPDEFLAYTEANYNLLVGKGYIVLRLGAVLRDDGHPEWIDRKEFETLLAQQQSPEEIQILQQ
;
A
#
# COMPACT_ATOMS: atom_id res chain seq x y z
N MET A 1 -32.56 -41.42 15.03
CA MET A 1 -32.71 -40.13 14.33
C MET A 1 -33.55 -40.32 13.09
N ASN A 2 -34.70 -39.64 12.99
CA ASN A 2 -35.69 -39.88 11.93
C ASN A 2 -35.24 -39.26 10.58
N ARG A 3 -35.70 -39.77 9.43
CA ARG A 3 -35.26 -39.29 8.09
C ARG A 3 -35.45 -37.77 7.90
N ARG A 4 -36.54 -37.23 8.48
CA ARG A 4 -36.81 -35.78 8.49
C ARG A 4 -35.76 -34.98 9.27
N GLN A 5 -35.34 -35.46 10.45
CA GLN A 5 -34.30 -34.80 11.24
C GLN A 5 -32.95 -34.78 10.50
N LYS A 6 -32.60 -35.87 9.79
CA LYS A 6 -31.38 -35.91 8.96
C LYS A 6 -31.42 -34.90 7.81
N SER A 7 -32.57 -34.73 7.15
CA SER A 7 -32.73 -33.72 6.08
C SER A 7 -32.55 -32.31 6.62
N ILE A 8 -33.23 -31.99 7.73
CA ILE A 8 -33.12 -30.66 8.37
C ILE A 8 -31.67 -30.38 8.79
N LEU A 9 -30.97 -31.36 9.35
CA LEU A 9 -29.57 -31.21 9.74
C LEU A 9 -28.66 -30.94 8.53
N LYS A 10 -28.91 -31.61 7.40
CA LYS A 10 -28.16 -31.41 6.15
C LYS A 10 -28.40 -30.00 5.59
N ASP A 11 -29.66 -29.57 5.54
CA ASP A 11 -30.03 -28.26 5.03
C ASP A 11 -29.44 -27.15 5.92
N PHE A 12 -29.49 -27.32 7.24
CA PHE A 12 -28.87 -26.40 8.19
C PHE A 12 -27.35 -26.32 8.02
N ALA A 13 -26.68 -27.47 7.86
CA ALA A 13 -25.24 -27.51 7.58
C ALA A 13 -24.87 -26.80 6.27
N ILE A 14 -25.68 -26.97 5.22
CA ILE A 14 -25.49 -26.30 3.93
C ILE A 14 -25.59 -24.77 4.09
N VAL A 15 -26.62 -24.29 4.80
CA VAL A 15 -26.81 -22.85 5.04
C VAL A 15 -25.62 -22.25 5.79
N ILE A 16 -25.11 -22.95 6.81
CA ILE A 16 -23.91 -22.50 7.56
C ILE A 16 -22.70 -22.40 6.64
N VAL A 17 -22.44 -23.42 5.83
CA VAL A 17 -21.27 -23.45 4.92
C VAL A 17 -21.37 -22.34 3.89
N ILE A 18 -22.54 -22.15 3.25
CA ILE A 18 -22.75 -21.07 2.28
C ILE A 18 -22.53 -19.70 2.92
N THR A 19 -23.06 -19.50 4.13
CA THR A 19 -22.91 -18.24 4.85
C THR A 19 -21.44 -17.96 5.19
N ALA A 20 -20.69 -18.97 5.64
CA ALA A 20 -19.27 -18.84 5.90
C ALA A 20 -18.47 -18.47 4.64
N ILE A 21 -18.77 -19.11 3.51
CA ILE A 21 -18.14 -18.80 2.22
C ILE A 21 -18.45 -17.35 1.81
N ALA A 22 -19.71 -16.90 1.94
CA ALA A 22 -20.11 -15.55 1.59
C ALA A 22 -19.39 -14.49 2.44
N VAL A 23 -19.26 -14.73 3.75
CA VAL A 23 -18.53 -13.84 4.67
C VAL A 23 -17.05 -13.75 4.28
N VAL A 24 -16.40 -14.89 4.02
CA VAL A 24 -14.99 -14.91 3.58
C VAL A 24 -14.82 -14.19 2.25
N ALA A 25 -15.71 -14.42 1.28
CA ALA A 25 -15.66 -13.74 -0.02
C ALA A 25 -15.80 -12.22 0.13
N MET A 26 -16.74 -11.76 0.97
CA MET A 26 -16.98 -10.34 1.21
C MET A 26 -15.78 -9.65 1.88
N ILE A 27 -15.14 -10.30 2.85
CA ILE A 27 -13.95 -9.78 3.53
C ILE A 27 -12.80 -9.60 2.52
N ASN A 28 -12.56 -10.61 1.67
CA ASN A 28 -11.49 -10.54 0.67
C ASN A 28 -11.78 -9.53 -0.43
N PHE A 29 -13.04 -9.38 -0.84
CA PHE A 29 -13.44 -8.35 -1.79
C PHE A 29 -13.18 -6.94 -1.23
N LYS A 30 -13.55 -6.69 0.03
CA LYS A 30 -13.27 -5.42 0.71
C LYS A 30 -11.78 -5.09 0.73
N ASP A 31 -10.93 -6.07 1.07
CA ASP A 31 -9.48 -5.88 1.11
C ASP A 31 -8.89 -5.62 -0.28
N TRP A 32 -9.38 -6.30 -1.30
CA TRP A 32 -8.97 -6.05 -2.68
C TRP A 32 -9.33 -4.63 -3.16
N VAL A 33 -10.53 -4.15 -2.84
CA VAL A 33 -10.95 -2.77 -3.15
C VAL A 33 -10.09 -1.76 -2.36
N ASN A 34 -9.82 -2.02 -1.08
CA ASN A 34 -8.96 -1.14 -0.27
C ASN A 34 -7.54 -1.02 -0.85
N ARG A 35 -6.93 -2.14 -1.22
CA ARG A 35 -5.61 -2.17 -1.87
C ARG A 35 -5.62 -1.39 -3.18
N SER A 36 -6.63 -1.60 -4.01
CA SER A 36 -6.77 -0.93 -5.30
C SER A 36 -6.93 0.59 -5.16
N GLU A 37 -7.72 1.04 -4.18
CA GLU A 37 -7.88 2.47 -3.89
C GLU A 37 -6.61 3.09 -3.31
N ALA A 38 -5.91 2.39 -2.42
CA ALA A 38 -4.64 2.87 -1.88
C ALA A 38 -3.57 2.99 -2.98
N MET A 39 -3.50 2.02 -3.91
CA MET A 39 -2.62 2.11 -5.09
C MET A 39 -2.99 3.31 -5.98
N ARG A 40 -4.29 3.56 -6.22
CA ARG A 40 -4.75 4.75 -6.97
C ARG A 40 -4.37 6.05 -6.27
N ALA A 41 -4.51 6.11 -4.95
CA ALA A 41 -4.12 7.27 -4.16
C ALA A 41 -2.60 7.52 -4.26
N MET A 42 -1.78 6.47 -4.23
CA MET A 42 -0.34 6.56 -4.46
C MET A 42 0.01 7.00 -5.90
N GLU A 43 -0.77 6.56 -6.90
CA GLU A 43 -0.62 6.98 -8.29
C GLU A 43 -0.95 8.47 -8.46
N HIS A 44 -1.98 8.96 -7.77
CA HIS A 44 -2.26 10.40 -7.72
C HIS A 44 -1.12 11.18 -7.06
N LEU A 45 -0.54 10.65 -5.99
CA LEU A 45 0.64 11.24 -5.37
C LEU A 45 1.80 11.30 -6.36
N ARG A 46 2.11 10.19 -7.05
CA ARG A 46 3.16 10.12 -8.08
C ARG A 46 3.00 11.23 -9.11
N ARG A 47 1.81 11.40 -9.68
CA ARG A 47 1.54 12.45 -10.69
C ARG A 47 1.77 13.84 -10.15
N ARG A 48 1.29 14.14 -8.94
CA ARG A 48 1.50 15.46 -8.31
C ARG A 48 2.97 15.73 -7.99
N VAL A 49 3.69 14.72 -7.52
CA VAL A 49 5.14 14.80 -7.26
C VAL A 49 5.90 14.99 -8.58
N GLY A 50 5.52 14.29 -9.65
CA GLY A 50 6.07 14.48 -10.99
C GLY A 50 5.85 15.90 -11.52
N GLN A 51 4.61 16.40 -11.44
CA GLN A 51 4.28 17.79 -11.79
C GLN A 51 5.13 18.81 -11.01
N TYR A 52 5.23 18.64 -9.69
CA TYR A 52 6.06 19.51 -8.86
C TYR A 52 7.52 19.51 -9.34
N ARG A 53 8.05 18.34 -9.69
CA ARG A 53 9.41 18.19 -10.22
C ARG A 53 9.56 18.86 -11.58
N ASP A 54 8.61 18.71 -12.48
CA ASP A 54 8.68 19.32 -13.80
C ASP A 54 8.68 20.86 -13.69
N GLU A 55 8.02 21.41 -12.67
CA GLU A 55 8.00 22.85 -12.38
C GLU A 55 9.26 23.35 -11.63
N HIS A 56 9.79 22.57 -10.67
CA HIS A 56 10.83 23.03 -9.72
C HIS A 56 12.20 22.36 -9.90
N GLY A 57 12.29 21.31 -10.72
CA GLY A 57 13.51 20.51 -10.94
C GLY A 57 13.86 19.56 -9.78
N SER A 58 13.06 19.49 -8.71
CA SER A 58 13.33 18.67 -7.53
C SER A 58 12.10 17.90 -7.06
N VAL A 59 12.28 16.86 -6.26
CA VAL A 59 11.16 16.26 -5.52
C VAL A 59 10.64 17.24 -4.46
N PRO A 60 9.33 17.24 -4.16
CA PRO A 60 8.75 18.11 -3.14
C PRO A 60 9.23 17.74 -1.73
N PRO A 61 9.24 18.69 -0.79
CA PRO A 61 9.51 18.39 0.62
C PRO A 61 8.35 17.64 1.28
N LYS A 62 8.62 16.93 2.39
CA LYS A 62 7.61 16.17 3.15
C LYS A 62 6.39 17.01 3.54
N SER A 63 6.60 18.25 3.99
CA SER A 63 5.50 19.16 4.36
C SER A 63 4.55 19.46 3.19
N TRP A 64 5.05 19.46 1.95
CA TRP A 64 4.19 19.61 0.79
C TRP A 64 3.37 18.35 0.55
N VAL A 65 3.98 17.16 0.65
CA VAL A 65 3.28 15.87 0.52
C VAL A 65 2.21 15.71 1.59
N ASP A 66 2.50 16.09 2.83
CA ASP A 66 1.54 16.03 3.94
C ASP A 66 0.30 16.89 3.65
N ARG A 67 0.47 18.09 3.09
CA ARG A 67 -0.66 18.94 2.63
C ARG A 67 -1.43 18.34 1.46
N GLN A 68 -0.73 17.67 0.54
CA GLN A 68 -1.39 17.03 -0.59
C GLN A 68 -2.18 15.79 -0.16
N ARG A 69 -1.71 15.07 0.85
CA ARG A 69 -2.31 13.83 1.35
C ARG A 69 -3.78 14.00 1.72
N GLU A 70 -4.14 15.10 2.37
CA GLU A 70 -5.54 15.40 2.72
C GLU A 70 -6.45 15.57 1.49
N ASN A 71 -5.85 15.93 0.35
CA ASN A 71 -6.52 16.22 -0.91
C ASN A 71 -6.34 15.09 -1.95
N LEU A 72 -5.80 13.93 -1.58
CA LEU A 72 -5.66 12.78 -2.49
C LEU A 72 -6.96 11.95 -2.50
N PRO A 73 -7.52 11.65 -3.68
CA PRO A 73 -8.62 10.70 -3.79
C PRO A 73 -8.23 9.34 -3.18
N GLY A 74 -9.01 8.83 -2.23
CA GLY A 74 -8.73 7.55 -1.56
C GLY A 74 -7.71 7.62 -0.41
N ASN A 75 -7.34 8.81 0.07
CA ASN A 75 -6.36 9.00 1.15
C ASN A 75 -6.66 8.23 2.44
N ILE A 76 -7.95 8.04 2.78
CA ILE A 76 -8.40 7.30 3.97
C ILE A 76 -7.84 5.87 3.97
N ARG A 77 -7.59 5.30 2.79
CA ARG A 77 -7.09 3.93 2.62
C ARG A 77 -5.58 3.85 2.38
N LEU A 78 -4.92 5.00 2.19
CA LEU A 78 -3.48 5.08 1.99
C LEU A 78 -2.70 4.76 3.27
N GLY A 79 -3.35 4.64 4.44
CA GLY A 79 -2.67 4.28 5.69
C GLY A 79 -1.66 5.36 6.14
N ASN A 80 -0.58 4.93 6.81
CA ASN A 80 0.48 5.82 7.27
C ASN A 80 1.57 5.99 6.20
N LEU A 81 1.39 6.99 5.34
CA LEU A 81 2.35 7.32 4.29
C LEU A 81 3.67 7.82 4.89
N GLN A 82 4.74 7.07 4.61
CA GLN A 82 6.11 7.48 4.84
C GLN A 82 6.68 8.07 3.56
N TYR A 83 7.36 9.21 3.70
CA TYR A 83 7.94 9.95 2.58
C TYR A 83 9.42 10.25 2.86
N ARG A 84 10.28 9.79 1.96
CA ARG A 84 11.75 9.73 2.13
C ARG A 84 12.51 10.78 1.32
N ALA A 85 11.87 11.82 0.78
CA ALA A 85 12.57 12.83 -0.03
C ALA A 85 13.81 13.46 0.65
N ARG A 86 13.83 13.55 1.98
CA ARG A 86 15.00 14.05 2.73
C ARG A 86 16.26 13.19 2.52
N TRP A 87 16.08 11.90 2.24
CA TRP A 87 17.14 10.91 2.09
C TRP A 87 17.52 10.69 0.61
N ILE A 88 16.77 11.31 -0.31
CA ILE A 88 17.09 11.25 -1.74
C ILE A 88 18.19 12.27 -2.04
N THR A 89 19.32 11.78 -2.55
CA THR A 89 20.51 12.55 -2.90
C THR A 89 20.80 12.47 -4.39
N PHE A 90 21.87 13.12 -4.86
CA PHE A 90 22.30 13.00 -6.25
C PHE A 90 22.79 11.59 -6.61
N GLU A 91 23.24 10.82 -5.61
CA GLU A 91 23.71 9.44 -5.78
C GLU A 91 22.54 8.44 -5.73
N SER A 92 21.32 8.91 -5.46
CA SER A 92 20.15 8.05 -5.32
C SER A 92 19.81 7.33 -6.62
N THR A 93 19.57 6.03 -6.50
CA THR A 93 19.21 5.19 -7.65
C THR A 93 17.72 5.27 -7.99
N PRO A 94 17.31 5.01 -9.24
CA PRO A 94 15.89 4.95 -9.60
C PRO A 94 15.09 3.91 -8.80
N ASP A 95 15.72 2.90 -8.23
CA ASP A 95 15.06 1.86 -7.46
C ASP A 95 14.81 2.24 -6.00
N GLU A 96 15.33 3.39 -5.54
CA GLU A 96 15.11 3.85 -4.17
C GLU A 96 13.67 4.20 -3.88
N PHE A 97 13.20 3.83 -2.68
CA PHE A 97 11.86 4.18 -2.23
C PHE A 97 11.76 5.67 -1.92
N LEU A 98 10.93 6.38 -2.67
CA LEU A 98 10.58 7.77 -2.41
C LEU A 98 9.44 7.87 -1.38
N ALA A 99 8.43 7.01 -1.52
CA ALA A 99 7.30 6.95 -0.60
C ALA A 99 6.85 5.51 -0.40
N TYR A 100 6.30 5.19 0.76
CA TYR A 100 5.72 3.88 1.03
C TYR A 100 4.67 3.94 2.12
N THR A 101 3.78 2.95 2.16
CA THR A 101 2.80 2.80 3.23
C THR A 101 2.58 1.34 3.55
N GLU A 102 2.45 1.04 4.84
CA GLU A 102 2.13 -0.31 5.30
C GLU A 102 0.64 -0.58 5.08
N ALA A 103 0.36 -1.75 4.52
CA ALA A 103 -0.98 -2.23 4.28
C ALA A 103 -1.17 -3.62 4.90
N ASN A 104 -1.99 -3.66 5.95
CA ASN A 104 -2.31 -4.87 6.70
C ASN A 104 -3.71 -5.37 6.30
N TYR A 105 -3.78 -6.19 5.26
CA TYR A 105 -5.02 -6.84 4.81
C TYR A 105 -5.15 -8.28 5.35
N ASN A 106 -6.35 -8.86 5.27
CA ASN A 106 -6.63 -10.21 5.77
C ASN A 106 -6.04 -11.31 4.87
N LEU A 107 -6.25 -12.56 5.29
CA LEU A 107 -5.55 -13.80 4.88
C LEU A 107 -5.17 -13.96 3.39
N LEU A 108 -6.00 -13.54 2.43
CA LEU A 108 -5.71 -13.78 1.00
C LEU A 108 -5.01 -12.62 0.30
N VAL A 109 -5.20 -11.38 0.75
CA VAL A 109 -4.53 -10.21 0.14
C VAL A 109 -3.12 -10.04 0.72
N GLY A 110 -2.91 -10.52 1.94
CA GLY A 110 -1.60 -10.54 2.59
C GLY A 110 -1.21 -9.19 3.19
N LYS A 111 -0.13 -9.22 3.97
CA LYS A 111 0.50 -8.03 4.54
C LYS A 111 1.59 -7.57 3.59
N GLY A 112 1.69 -6.28 3.35
CA GLY A 112 2.73 -5.75 2.47
C GLY A 112 2.78 -4.25 2.48
N TYR A 113 3.49 -3.71 1.51
CA TYR A 113 3.69 -2.28 1.35
C TYR A 113 3.28 -1.86 -0.05
N ILE A 114 2.62 -0.70 -0.11
CA ILE A 114 2.49 0.02 -1.37
C ILE A 114 3.65 0.99 -1.43
N VAL A 115 4.49 0.84 -2.43
CA VAL A 115 5.71 1.63 -2.59
C VAL A 115 5.62 2.51 -3.82
N LEU A 116 6.28 3.65 -3.75
CA LEU A 116 6.56 4.53 -4.86
C LEU A 116 8.07 4.70 -4.93
N ARG A 117 8.68 4.15 -5.98
CA ARG A 117 10.11 4.30 -6.25
C ARG A 117 10.41 5.67 -6.85
N LEU A 118 11.62 6.16 -6.64
CA LEU A 118 12.10 7.42 -7.20
C LEU A 118 12.01 7.38 -8.74
N GLY A 119 12.45 6.28 -9.34
CA GLY A 119 12.41 6.03 -10.78
C GLY A 119 11.01 6.17 -11.37
N ALA A 120 9.96 5.83 -10.62
CA ALA A 120 8.57 5.96 -11.08
C ALA A 120 8.04 7.40 -11.11
N VAL A 121 8.72 8.30 -10.40
CA VAL A 121 8.53 9.75 -10.55
C VAL A 121 9.50 10.31 -11.58
N LEU A 122 10.68 9.70 -11.72
CA LEU A 122 11.68 10.18 -12.66
C LEU A 122 11.32 9.90 -14.12
N ARG A 123 10.65 8.77 -14.37
CA ARG A 123 10.20 8.29 -15.66
C ARG A 123 8.67 8.24 -15.69
N ASP A 124 8.08 8.58 -16.83
CA ASP A 124 6.62 8.64 -17.00
C ASP A 124 5.92 7.27 -16.97
N ASP A 125 6.68 6.18 -17.08
CA ASP A 125 6.19 4.80 -17.17
C ASP A 125 6.15 4.05 -15.83
N GLY A 126 6.70 4.62 -14.76
CA GLY A 126 6.69 3.92 -13.48
C GLY A 126 5.37 4.09 -12.73
N HIS A 127 5.05 3.07 -11.95
CA HIS A 127 3.79 2.98 -11.20
C HIS A 127 4.07 2.63 -9.73
N PRO A 128 3.12 2.93 -8.82
CA PRO A 128 3.14 2.37 -7.48
C PRO A 128 3.08 0.86 -7.53
N GLU A 129 3.92 0.21 -6.72
CA GLU A 129 4.05 -1.24 -6.66
C GLU A 129 3.57 -1.77 -5.32
N TRP A 130 3.10 -3.03 -5.33
CA TRP A 130 2.87 -3.78 -4.11
C TRP A 130 4.05 -4.71 -3.88
N ILE A 131 4.65 -4.64 -2.68
CA ILE A 131 5.77 -5.49 -2.27
C ILE A 131 5.39 -6.24 -1.01
N ASP A 132 5.77 -7.52 -0.92
CA ASP A 132 5.61 -8.29 0.31
C ASP A 132 6.42 -7.67 1.46
N ARG A 133 5.95 -7.84 2.68
CA ARG A 133 6.62 -7.29 3.87
C ARG A 133 8.10 -7.68 3.98
N LYS A 134 8.46 -8.94 3.77
CA LYS A 134 9.86 -9.40 3.95
C LYS A 134 10.77 -8.85 2.87
N GLU A 135 10.27 -8.83 1.63
CA GLU A 135 10.99 -8.25 0.50
C GLU A 135 11.18 -6.74 0.72
N PHE A 136 10.14 -6.04 1.15
CA PHE A 136 10.21 -4.61 1.47
C PHE A 136 11.24 -4.33 2.57
N GLU A 137 11.19 -5.06 3.69
CA GLU A 137 12.13 -4.87 4.81
C GLU A 137 13.58 -5.12 4.36
N THR A 138 13.81 -6.11 3.49
CA THR A 138 15.14 -6.40 2.93
C THR A 138 15.64 -5.28 2.03
N LEU A 139 14.79 -4.81 1.10
CA LEU A 139 15.14 -3.72 0.18
C LEU A 139 15.33 -2.40 0.93
N LEU A 140 14.47 -2.10 1.90
CA LEU A 140 14.58 -0.88 2.69
C LEU A 140 15.87 -0.88 3.50
N ALA A 141 16.22 -1.99 4.15
CA ALA A 141 17.47 -2.10 4.91
C ALA A 141 18.73 -1.88 4.05
N GLN A 142 18.68 -2.22 2.76
CA GLN A 142 19.77 -1.95 1.81
C GLN A 142 19.87 -0.48 1.40
N GLN A 143 18.76 0.25 1.47
CA GLN A 143 18.65 1.66 1.03
C GLN A 143 18.73 2.67 2.17
N GLN A 144 18.64 2.24 3.43
CA GLN A 144 18.63 3.14 4.58
C GLN A 144 20.03 3.47 5.04
N SER A 145 20.29 4.76 5.26
CA SER A 145 21.53 5.21 5.89
C SER A 145 21.47 4.95 7.42
N PRO A 146 22.62 4.80 8.10
CA PRO A 146 22.65 4.67 9.55
C PRO A 146 21.92 5.81 10.29
N GLU A 147 21.98 7.03 9.76
CA GLU A 147 21.29 8.21 10.30
C GLU A 147 19.76 8.11 10.14
N GLU A 148 19.29 7.60 9.01
CA GLU A 148 17.86 7.37 8.80
C GLU A 148 17.30 6.35 9.80
N ILE A 149 18.04 5.27 10.04
CA ILE A 149 17.65 4.23 11.01
C ILE A 149 17.52 4.82 12.41
N GLN A 150 18.46 5.68 12.84
CA GLN A 150 18.41 6.32 14.16
C GLN A 150 17.20 7.23 14.32
N ILE A 151 16.83 7.99 13.29
CA ILE A 151 15.68 8.92 13.33
C ILE A 151 14.35 8.15 13.31
N LEU A 152 14.27 6.99 12.66
CA LEU A 152 13.06 6.19 12.57
C LEU A 152 12.83 5.27 13.79
N GLN A 153 13.86 5.03 14.61
CA GLN A 153 13.77 4.22 15.83
C GLN A 153 13.45 5.04 17.10
N GLN A 154 13.40 6.37 16.99
CA GLN A 154 13.00 7.30 18.05
C GLN A 154 11.49 7.56 18.02
#